data_AF-A0A7V6D256-F1
#
_entry.id   AF-A0A7V6D256-F1
#
_cell.length_a   1.000
_cell.length_b   1.000
_cell.length_c   1.000
_cell.angle_alpha   90.00
_cell.angle_beta   90.00
_cell.angle_gamma   90.00
#
_symmetry.space_group_name_H-M   'P 1'
#
loop_
_entity.id
_entity.type
_entity.pdbx_description
1 polymer ?
#
loop_
_entity_poly.entity_id
_entity_poly.type
_entity_poly.pdbx_seq_one_letter_code
_entity_poly.pdbx_strand_id
1 'polypeptide(L)'
;TWCAPCREEMPQLVALEQKFRARGFRLITVSADEPADAAQALEFLKKTGVPAPAYIKSVRDDDQLIRAIDPKWSGALPALFLYDRSGKMVARFVGETSILQIRKAIERIL
;
A
#
# COMPACT_ATOMS: atom_id res chain seq x y z
N THR A 1 10.74 -2.58 3.49
CA THR A 1 11.02 -3.67 4.44
C THR A 1 11.55 -3.18 5.77
N TRP A 2 12.11 -1.96 5.84
CA TRP A 2 12.64 -1.36 7.07
C TRP A 2 11.60 -0.58 7.90
N CYS A 3 10.53 -0.06 7.27
CA CYS A 3 9.48 0.69 7.93
C CYS A 3 8.67 -0.21 8.90
N ALA A 4 8.94 -0.11 10.20
CA ALA A 4 8.27 -0.88 11.24
C ALA A 4 6.72 -0.78 11.19
N PRO A 5 6.11 0.42 11.20
CA PRO A 5 4.64 0.52 11.15
C PRO A 5 4.06 -0.08 9.87
N CYS A 6 4.74 0.07 8.73
CA CYS A 6 4.32 -0.55 7.47
C CYS A 6 4.29 -2.09 7.55
N ARG A 7 5.27 -2.68 8.24
CA ARG A 7 5.34 -4.15 8.41
C ARG A 7 4.25 -4.67 9.34
N GLU A 8 3.88 -3.92 10.36
CA GLU A 8 2.80 -4.27 11.30
C GLU A 8 1.43 -4.17 10.62
N GLU A 9 1.26 -3.20 9.74
CA GLU A 9 0.02 -2.97 9.00
C GLU A 9 -0.20 -3.99 7.87
N MET A 10 0.88 -4.44 7.20
CA MET A 10 0.79 -5.27 5.98
C MET A 10 -0.05 -6.55 6.14
N PRO A 11 0.12 -7.39 7.19
CA PRO A 11 -0.71 -8.59 7.36
C PRO A 11 -2.20 -8.27 7.50
N GLN A 12 -2.52 -7.13 8.09
CA GLN A 12 -3.90 -6.68 8.30
C GLN A 12 -4.53 -6.22 6.97
N LEU A 13 -3.77 -5.52 6.13
CA LEU A 13 -4.19 -5.14 4.78
C LEU A 13 -4.41 -6.36 3.89
N VAL A 14 -3.53 -7.37 3.97
CA VAL A 14 -3.69 -8.64 3.25
C VAL A 14 -4.98 -9.35 3.68
N ALA A 15 -5.28 -9.37 4.98
CA ALA A 15 -6.53 -9.96 5.48
C ALA A 15 -7.77 -9.20 4.98
N LEU A 16 -7.73 -7.86 4.91
CA LEU A 16 -8.81 -7.06 4.31
C LEU A 16 -8.98 -7.34 2.82
N GLU A 17 -7.88 -7.50 2.08
CA GLU A 17 -7.94 -7.88 0.67
C GLU A 17 -8.62 -9.23 0.51
N GLN A 18 -8.20 -10.26 1.25
CA GLN A 18 -8.81 -11.59 1.19
C GLN A 18 -10.31 -11.54 1.53
N LYS A 19 -10.69 -10.76 2.54
CA LYS A 19 -12.09 -10.59 2.97
C LYS A 19 -12.96 -9.93 1.90
N PHE A 20 -12.43 -8.93 1.21
CA PHE A 20 -13.21 -8.10 0.29
C PHE A 20 -12.94 -8.35 -1.20
N ARG A 21 -12.03 -9.28 -1.53
CA ARG A 21 -11.67 -9.64 -2.92
C ARG A 21 -12.90 -10.02 -3.73
N ALA A 22 -13.81 -10.82 -3.17
CA ALA A 22 -15.05 -11.23 -3.83
C ALA A 22 -16.01 -10.06 -4.11
N ARG A 23 -15.86 -8.93 -3.41
CA ARG A 23 -16.62 -7.69 -3.62
C ARG A 23 -15.90 -6.71 -4.57
N GLY A 24 -14.79 -7.14 -5.17
CA GLY A 24 -14.00 -6.36 -6.12
C GLY A 24 -12.93 -5.46 -5.48
N PHE A 25 -12.69 -5.56 -4.16
CA PHE A 25 -11.56 -4.86 -3.55
C PHE A 25 -10.24 -5.51 -3.98
N ARG A 26 -9.22 -4.69 -4.24
CA ARG A 26 -7.88 -5.14 -4.57
C ARG A 26 -6.86 -4.32 -3.79
N LEU A 27 -5.88 -4.99 -3.20
CA LEU A 27 -4.70 -4.36 -2.63
C LEU A 27 -3.60 -4.36 -3.69
N ILE A 28 -3.02 -3.19 -3.94
CA ILE A 28 -1.84 -3.00 -4.77
C ILE A 28 -0.76 -2.41 -3.87
N THR A 29 0.42 -3.00 -3.88
CA THR A 29 1.55 -2.52 -3.07
C THR A 29 2.65 -1.97 -3.95
N VAL A 30 3.33 -0.93 -3.47
CA VAL A 30 4.54 -0.39 -4.09
C VAL A 30 5.58 -0.28 -2.97
N SER A 31 6.67 -1.03 -3.08
CA SER A 31 7.78 -0.92 -2.14
C SER A 31 8.54 0.38 -2.39
N ALA A 32 8.76 1.12 -1.30
CA ALA A 32 9.58 2.33 -1.24
C ALA A 32 11.04 2.02 -0.87
N ASP A 33 11.42 0.75 -0.75
CA ASP A 33 12.80 0.33 -0.49
C ASP A 33 13.73 0.76 -1.62
N GLU A 34 15.00 1.01 -1.32
CA GLU A 34 15.98 1.31 -2.35
C GLU A 34 16.07 0.17 -3.37
N PRO A 35 16.34 0.46 -4.67
CA PRO A 35 16.45 -0.59 -5.68
C PRO A 35 17.50 -1.66 -5.34
N ALA A 36 18.52 -1.32 -4.55
CA ALA A 36 19.51 -2.27 -4.06
C ALA A 36 18.92 -3.33 -3.10
N ASP A 37 17.81 -3.02 -2.43
CA ASP A 37 17.12 -3.89 -1.48
C ASP A 37 15.95 -4.66 -2.10
N ALA A 38 15.81 -4.65 -3.43
CA ALA A 38 14.71 -5.28 -4.14
C ALA A 38 14.54 -6.77 -3.80
N ALA A 39 15.64 -7.51 -3.58
CA ALA A 39 15.57 -8.91 -3.16
C ALA A 39 14.91 -9.08 -1.78
N GLN A 40 15.25 -8.22 -0.82
CA GLN A 40 14.66 -8.22 0.52
C GLN A 40 13.19 -7.82 0.48
N ALA A 41 12.83 -6.82 -0.35
CA ALA A 41 11.45 -6.44 -0.60
C ALA A 41 10.64 -7.61 -1.16
N LEU A 42 11.18 -8.32 -2.15
CA LEU A 42 10.53 -9.50 -2.73
C LEU A 42 10.33 -10.62 -1.71
N GLU A 43 11.34 -10.89 -0.88
CA GLU A 43 11.24 -11.89 0.19
C GLU A 43 10.15 -11.53 1.20
N PHE A 44 10.10 -10.27 1.63
CA PHE A 44 9.07 -9.76 2.54
C PHE A 44 7.67 -9.94 1.95
N LEU A 45 7.46 -9.53 0.69
CA LEU A 45 6.16 -9.67 0.02
C LEU A 45 5.70 -11.14 -0.04
N LYS A 46 6.63 -12.07 -0.36
CA LYS A 46 6.35 -13.51 -0.37
C LYS A 46 5.98 -14.02 1.03
N LYS A 47 6.76 -13.65 2.04
CA LYS A 47 6.55 -14.08 3.43
C LYS A 47 5.21 -13.60 4.00
N THR A 48 4.80 -12.38 3.66
CA THR A 48 3.54 -11.79 4.15
C THR A 48 2.34 -12.21 3.31
N GLY A 49 2.53 -12.90 2.19
CA GLY A 49 1.44 -13.36 1.34
C GLY A 49 0.71 -12.22 0.63
N VAL A 50 1.43 -11.14 0.29
CA VAL A 50 0.86 -9.99 -0.40
C VAL A 50 0.34 -10.42 -1.78
N PRO A 51 -0.93 -10.15 -2.12
CA PRO A 51 -1.48 -10.54 -3.41
C PRO A 51 -0.91 -9.68 -4.55
N ALA A 52 -0.94 -10.22 -5.77
CA ALA A 52 -0.61 -9.46 -6.96
C ALA A 52 -1.74 -8.48 -7.34
N PRO A 53 -1.41 -7.30 -7.90
CA PRO A 53 -0.06 -6.85 -8.23
C PRO A 53 0.70 -6.25 -7.03
N ALA A 54 2.00 -6.54 -6.96
CA ALA A 54 2.93 -5.96 -6.00
C ALA A 54 4.17 -5.47 -6.76
N TYR A 55 4.53 -4.20 -6.55
CA TYR A 55 5.59 -3.51 -7.28
C TYR A 55 6.75 -3.17 -6.35
N ILE A 56 7.95 -3.15 -6.90
CA ILE A 56 9.16 -2.67 -6.22
C ILE A 56 9.69 -1.51 -7.06
N LYS A 57 9.98 -0.37 -6.42
CA LYS A 57 10.51 0.79 -7.16
C LYS A 57 11.84 0.43 -7.81
N SER A 58 12.00 0.80 -9.08
CA SER A 58 13.28 0.71 -9.81
C SER A 58 14.06 2.03 -9.79
N VAL A 59 13.36 3.13 -9.48
CA VAL A 59 13.92 4.48 -9.44
C VAL A 59 14.62 4.70 -8.09
N ARG A 60 15.75 5.42 -8.13
CA ARG A 60 16.45 5.89 -6.93
C ARG A 60 15.95 7.26 -6.45
N ASP A 61 15.29 8.00 -7.33
CA ASP A 61 14.71 9.31 -6.99
C ASP A 61 13.35 9.09 -6.31
N ASP A 62 13.31 9.25 -5.00
CA ASP A 62 12.08 9.17 -4.22
C ASP A 62 11.07 10.23 -4.60
N ASP A 63 11.50 11.43 -5.01
CA ASP A 63 10.58 12.48 -5.43
C ASP A 63 9.87 12.10 -6.74
N GLN A 64 10.53 11.31 -7.60
CA GLN A 64 9.89 10.77 -8.80
C GLN A 64 8.76 9.80 -8.43
N LEU A 65 9.00 8.90 -7.47
CA LEU A 65 7.96 7.99 -6.96
C LEU A 65 6.81 8.78 -6.34
N ILE A 66 7.12 9.74 -5.46
CA ILE A 66 6.14 10.57 -4.76
C ILE A 66 5.24 11.29 -5.75
N ARG A 67 5.83 12.00 -6.73
CA ARG A 67 5.07 12.73 -7.76
C ARG A 67 4.21 11.81 -8.64
N ALA A 68 4.66 10.58 -8.89
CA ALA A 68 3.91 9.61 -9.68
C ALA A 68 2.68 9.06 -8.94
N ILE A 69 2.72 8.99 -7.60
CA ILE A 69 1.61 8.50 -6.78
C ILE A 69 0.65 9.64 -6.40
N ASP A 70 1.16 10.69 -5.75
CA ASP A 70 0.39 11.88 -5.36
C ASP A 70 1.37 13.04 -5.13
N PRO A 71 1.39 14.09 -5.97
CA PRO A 71 2.24 15.27 -5.76
C PRO A 71 2.03 15.99 -4.42
N LYS A 72 0.93 15.72 -3.71
CA LYS A 72 0.63 16.26 -2.38
C LYS A 72 1.08 15.35 -1.24
N TRP A 73 1.66 14.19 -1.55
CA TRP A 73 2.25 13.30 -0.55
C TRP A 73 3.68 13.75 -0.27
N SER A 74 4.07 13.75 1.01
CA SER A 74 5.41 14.16 1.45
C SER A 74 6.46 13.05 1.36
N GLY A 75 6.08 11.83 0.96
CA GLY A 75 6.93 10.64 1.08
C GLY A 75 6.85 9.94 2.45
N ALA A 76 6.10 10.49 3.40
CA ALA A 76 5.93 9.87 4.72
C ALA A 76 5.26 8.48 4.62
N LEU A 77 5.80 7.51 5.36
CA LEU A 77 5.32 6.13 5.39
C LEU A 77 4.76 5.76 6.79
N PRO A 78 3.78 4.85 6.90
CA PRO A 78 3.03 4.23 5.79
C PRO A 78 2.15 5.25 5.06
N ALA A 79 1.83 4.96 3.80
CA ALA A 79 0.91 5.75 2.99
C ALA A 79 -0.03 4.83 2.21
N LEU A 80 -1.32 5.06 2.36
CA LEU A 80 -2.39 4.34 1.66
C LEU A 80 -3.26 5.32 0.90
N PHE A 81 -3.57 4.96 -0.34
CA PHE A 81 -4.41 5.73 -1.25
C PHE A 81 -5.56 4.84 -1.70
N LEU A 82 -6.79 5.23 -1.37
CA LEU A 82 -7.98 4.45 -1.68
C LEU A 82 -8.68 5.05 -2.89
N TYR A 83 -8.88 4.21 -3.90
CA TYR A 83 -9.55 4.58 -5.14
C TYR A 83 -10.88 3.82 -5.25
N ASP A 84 -11.91 4.49 -5.76
CA ASP A 84 -13.17 3.85 -6.11
C ASP A 84 -13.12 3.16 -7.50
N ARG A 85 -14.22 2.54 -7.91
CA ARG A 85 -14.32 1.83 -9.20
C ARG A 85 -14.21 2.74 -10.43
N SER A 86 -14.39 4.06 -10.27
CA SER A 86 -14.19 5.05 -11.34
C SER A 86 -12.73 5.50 -11.46
N GLY A 87 -11.85 5.03 -10.57
CA GLY A 87 -10.46 5.46 -10.49
C GLY A 87 -10.27 6.78 -9.75
N LYS A 88 -11.30 7.28 -9.05
CA LYS A 88 -11.18 8.50 -8.25
C LYS A 88 -10.63 8.16 -6.87
N MET A 89 -9.60 8.90 -6.43
CA MET A 89 -9.11 8.81 -5.05
C MET A 89 -10.17 9.36 -4.09
N VAL A 90 -10.67 8.51 -3.20
CA VAL A 90 -11.71 8.84 -2.21
C VAL A 90 -11.19 9.01 -0.79
N ALA A 91 -10.02 8.45 -0.49
CA ALA A 91 -9.38 8.62 0.81
C ALA A 91 -7.86 8.48 0.70
N ARG A 92 -7.16 9.12 1.64
CA ARG A 92 -5.72 9.07 1.81
C ARG A 92 -5.40 8.93 3.29
N PHE A 93 -4.56 7.96 3.62
CA PHE A 93 -4.09 7.71 4.98
C PHE A 93 -2.57 7.80 4.96
N VAL A 94 -1.99 8.70 5.75
CA VAL A 94 -0.53 8.90 5.84
C VAL A 94 -0.16 8.83 7.31
N GLY A 95 0.84 8.02 7.62
CA GLY A 95 1.20 7.65 8.98
C GLY A 95 0.31 6.54 9.55
N GLU A 96 0.57 6.19 10.80
CA GLU A 96 -0.17 5.15 11.51
C GLU A 96 -1.67 5.43 11.52
N THR A 97 -2.43 4.49 10.97
CA THR A 97 -3.89 4.57 10.86
C THR A 97 -4.49 3.27 11.36
N SER A 98 -5.56 3.36 12.15
CA SER A 98 -6.20 2.14 12.64
C SER A 98 -6.82 1.33 11.50
N ILE A 99 -6.66 0.01 11.56
CA ILE A 99 -7.27 -0.90 10.57
C ILE A 99 -8.80 -0.78 10.51
N LEU A 100 -9.43 -0.37 11.62
CA LEU A 100 -10.86 -0.12 11.67
C LEU A 100 -11.27 1.06 10.78
N GLN A 101 -10.48 2.14 10.77
CA GLN A 101 -10.73 3.29 9.90
C GLN A 101 -10.56 2.91 8.42
N ILE A 102 -9.51 2.15 8.10
CA ILE A 102 -9.24 1.67 6.73
C ILE A 102 -10.38 0.76 6.26
N ARG A 103 -10.79 -0.21 7.08
CA ARG A 103 -11.92 -1.10 6.79
C ARG A 103 -13.21 -0.33 6.53
N LYS A 104 -13.55 0.64 7.38
CA LYS A 104 -14.76 1.46 7.20
C LYS A 104 -14.72 2.29 5.91
N ALA A 105 -13.55 2.78 5.52
CA ALA A 105 -13.39 3.51 4.26
C ALA A 105 -13.59 2.59 3.04
N ILE A 106 -13.03 1.39 3.08
CA ILE A 106 -13.24 0.36 2.04
C ILE A 106 -14.72 0.00 1.94
N GLU A 107 -15.40 -0.28 3.06
CA GLU A 107 -16.82 -0.68 3.08
C GLU A 107 -17.75 0.37 2.46
N ARG A 108 -17.38 1.66 2.50
CA ARG A 108 -18.16 2.75 1.90
C ARG A 108 -18.12 2.77 0.37
N ILE A 109 -17.15 2.11 -0.25
CA ILE A 109 -16.96 2.12 -1.71
C ILE A 109 -17.19 0.77 -2.40
N LEU A 110 -17.56 -0.27 -1.63
CA LEU A 110 -17.72 -1.64 -2.10
C LEU A 110 -19.16 -2.05 -2.40
#